data_AF-A0A2A9PQS1-F1
#
_entry.id   AF-A0A2A9PQS1-F1
#
_cell.length_a   1.000
_cell.length_b   1.000
_cell.length_c   1.000
_cell.angle_alpha   90.00
_cell.angle_beta   90.00
_cell.angle_gamma   90.00
#
_symmetry.space_group_name_H-M   'P 1'
#
loop_
_entity.id
_entity.type
_entity.pdbx_description
1 polymer ?
#
loop_
_entity_poly.entity_id
_entity_poly.type
_entity_poly.pdbx_seq_one_letter_code
_entity_poly.pdbx_strand_id
1 'polypeptide(L)'
;MDPGNSFHSSMASTMQRRTRQKNNFNEVESSLPSLESSPEPSLSRFWRSSGFLERLGRLMPVRRVVKKGNIVWLLDNTAFQHATHGHWCAEFTAAVFEREDKARLVDVVSGVAHAIGLADDAEERKTVEERVLPFLWDIRPASTITVLHQGTQLRIGPSDANGLCSNVLTIPGSAEGSLVRTSAKHQKGGGHGAIPHMETYFAGPEGWGIISDVDDTIKVTLTSDPVGILRESFVSSPSPIPGMPELYAEMKSLLPEDTAWFYLSASPYNLYPFLKQFRRQYYPSGTLILRDSSWKTMAGLLSALTLDTEEYKVDRMTKINSWLPRKRMIVVGDSTQSDPEAYGEIYRTFPGWIKLILIRKATDVAAVGIAEKNEPERMRLAGSKLTVLRNLHKPEDLYILTRWLAVRDDDVRLRGHLL
;
A
#
# COMPACT_ATOMS: atom_id res chain seq x y z
N MET A 1 -7.99 -21.80 17.64
CA MET A 1 -6.72 -21.07 17.54
C MET A 1 -5.66 -22.11 17.25
N ASP A 2 -5.09 -22.09 16.05
CA ASP A 2 -4.07 -23.03 15.64
C ASP A 2 -2.73 -22.60 16.27
N PRO A 3 -2.09 -23.41 17.14
CA PRO A 3 -0.86 -23.03 17.84
C PRO A 3 0.32 -22.72 16.91
N GLY A 4 0.26 -23.13 15.64
CA GLY A 4 1.26 -22.75 14.63
C GLY A 4 1.21 -21.26 14.25
N ASN A 5 0.05 -20.60 14.32
CA ASN A 5 -0.09 -19.22 13.85
C ASN A 5 0.54 -18.20 14.80
N SER A 6 0.52 -18.45 16.11
CA SER A 6 1.14 -17.54 17.11
C SER A 6 2.67 -17.58 17.06
N PHE A 7 3.27 -18.68 16.62
CA PHE A 7 4.73 -18.83 16.56
C PHE A 7 5.36 -18.00 15.41
N HIS A 8 4.68 -17.85 14.28
CA HIS A 8 5.22 -17.14 13.10
C HIS A 8 5.16 -15.62 13.25
N SER A 9 4.00 -15.07 13.65
CA SER A 9 3.86 -13.65 14.00
C SER A 9 4.86 -13.22 15.08
N SER A 10 5.13 -14.10 16.07
CA SER A 10 6.15 -13.84 17.09
C SER A 10 7.57 -13.72 16.52
N MET A 11 7.92 -14.48 15.47
CA MET A 11 9.26 -14.46 14.88
C MET A 11 9.49 -13.17 14.07
N ALA A 12 8.56 -12.80 13.19
CA ALA A 12 8.72 -11.60 12.37
C ALA A 12 8.69 -10.32 13.22
N SER A 13 7.80 -10.24 14.21
CA SER A 13 7.78 -9.13 15.19
C SER A 13 9.09 -9.02 15.96
N THR A 14 9.69 -10.15 16.36
CA THR A 14 11.01 -10.16 17.02
C THR A 14 12.11 -9.64 16.10
N MET A 15 12.11 -10.05 14.83
CA MET A 15 13.09 -9.61 13.83
C MET A 15 12.97 -8.11 13.51
N GLN A 16 11.74 -7.59 13.41
CA GLN A 16 11.46 -6.17 13.25
C GLN A 16 12.01 -5.36 14.43
N ARG A 17 11.68 -5.76 15.68
CA ARG A 17 12.18 -5.10 16.89
C ARG A 17 13.70 -5.09 16.96
N ARG A 18 14.35 -6.21 16.61
CA ARG A 18 15.81 -6.30 16.57
C ARG A 18 16.42 -5.39 15.50
N THR A 19 15.83 -5.33 14.31
CA THR A 19 16.28 -4.42 13.24
C THR A 19 16.20 -2.98 13.72
N ARG A 20 15.07 -2.60 14.32
CA ARG A 20 14.86 -1.25 14.86
C ARG A 20 15.87 -0.88 15.95
N GLN A 21 16.17 -1.82 16.85
CA GLN A 21 17.16 -1.62 17.90
C GLN A 21 18.58 -1.46 17.34
N LYS A 22 18.99 -2.30 16.38
CA LYS A 22 20.35 -2.25 15.81
C LYS A 22 20.61 -1.01 14.97
N ASN A 23 19.59 -0.47 14.31
CA ASN A 23 19.70 0.70 13.44
C ASN A 23 19.19 1.99 14.09
N ASN A 24 19.16 2.04 15.43
CA ASN A 24 18.86 3.23 16.23
C ASN A 24 17.57 3.97 15.82
N PHE A 25 16.52 3.24 15.45
CA PHE A 25 15.24 3.86 15.07
C PHE A 25 14.70 4.80 16.14
N ASN A 26 14.81 4.42 17.42
CA ASN A 26 14.32 5.25 18.53
C ASN A 26 15.05 6.60 18.62
N GLU A 27 16.35 6.64 18.32
CA GLU A 27 17.14 7.87 18.35
C GLU A 27 16.69 8.82 17.23
N VAL A 28 16.57 8.31 16.00
CA VAL A 28 16.09 9.10 14.86
C VAL A 28 14.63 9.53 15.05
N GLU A 29 13.76 8.66 15.55
CA GLU A 29 12.37 9.01 15.85
C GLU A 29 12.27 10.11 16.91
N SER A 30 13.18 10.15 17.88
CA SER A 30 13.21 11.18 18.93
C SER A 30 13.76 12.53 18.45
N SER A 31 14.58 12.53 17.38
CA SER A 31 15.11 13.77 16.79
C SER A 31 14.17 14.41 15.78
N LEU A 32 13.18 13.65 15.30
CA LEU A 32 12.13 14.16 14.41
C LEU A 32 11.15 15.04 15.20
N PRO A 33 10.66 16.14 14.59
CA PRO A 33 9.76 17.06 15.26
C PRO A 33 8.48 16.33 15.70
N SER A 34 8.24 16.32 17.01
CA SER A 34 7.00 15.85 17.60
C SER A 34 5.92 16.87 17.30
N LEU A 35 4.97 16.52 16.43
CA LEU A 35 3.79 17.33 16.21
C LEU A 35 2.85 17.11 17.40
N GLU A 36 3.08 17.88 18.48
CA GLU A 36 2.07 18.01 19.52
C GLU A 36 0.78 18.47 18.85
N SER A 37 -0.26 17.64 18.98
CA SER A 37 -1.61 17.96 18.56
C SER A 37 -1.99 19.33 19.12
N SER A 38 -2.50 20.22 18.26
CA SER A 38 -3.33 21.34 18.70
C SER A 38 -4.29 20.87 19.82
N PRO A 39 -4.62 21.71 20.81
CA PRO A 39 -5.38 21.27 21.99
C PRO A 39 -6.62 20.51 21.54
N GLU A 40 -6.63 19.23 21.91
CA GLU A 40 -7.74 18.31 21.75
C GLU A 40 -9.05 19.03 22.06
N PRO A 41 -10.05 19.10 21.14
CA PRO A 41 -11.40 19.32 21.59
C PRO A 41 -11.69 18.19 22.56
N SER A 42 -12.18 18.54 23.75
CA SER A 42 -12.36 17.72 24.97
C SER A 42 -13.03 16.34 24.82
N LEU A 43 -13.42 15.95 23.61
CA LEU A 43 -14.06 14.71 23.27
C LEU A 43 -13.09 13.52 23.21
N SER A 44 -11.82 13.65 22.79
CA SER A 44 -10.93 12.49 22.53
C SER A 44 -10.63 11.61 23.76
N ARG A 45 -10.74 12.17 24.97
CA ARG A 45 -10.51 11.44 26.23
C ARG A 45 -11.54 10.33 26.49
N PHE A 46 -12.67 10.32 25.76
CA PHE A 46 -13.70 9.28 25.85
C PHE A 46 -13.51 8.10 24.89
N TRP A 47 -12.55 8.11 23.96
CA TRP A 47 -12.53 7.21 22.79
C TRP A 47 -11.39 6.17 22.80
N ARG A 48 -11.04 5.63 23.97
CA ARG A 48 -9.97 4.61 24.12
C ARG A 48 -10.46 3.16 24.28
N SER A 49 -11.70 2.83 23.89
CA SER A 49 -12.20 1.44 23.93
C SER A 49 -12.70 0.94 22.58
N SER A 50 -12.01 -0.07 22.07
CA SER A 50 -12.06 -0.68 20.73
C SER A 50 -13.33 -1.52 20.42
N GLY A 51 -14.39 -1.41 21.21
CA GLY A 51 -15.66 -2.13 20.98
C GLY A 51 -16.92 -1.26 21.03
N PHE A 52 -16.80 0.03 21.39
CA PHE A 52 -17.95 0.94 21.52
C PHE A 52 -18.13 1.86 20.30
N LEU A 53 -17.13 1.90 19.42
CA LEU A 53 -17.00 2.85 18.30
C LEU A 53 -17.95 2.61 17.11
N GLU A 54 -18.35 1.36 16.82
CA GLU A 54 -19.35 1.11 15.76
C GLU A 54 -20.74 1.65 16.11
N ARG A 55 -21.09 1.69 17.40
CA ARG A 55 -22.40 2.17 17.88
C ARG A 55 -22.49 3.69 18.00
N LEU A 56 -21.38 4.38 18.27
CA LEU A 56 -21.34 5.84 18.44
C LEU A 56 -21.14 6.62 17.13
N GLY A 57 -20.61 6.00 16.07
CA GLY A 57 -20.59 6.61 14.73
C GLY A 57 -22.00 6.97 14.20
N ARG A 58 -23.05 6.35 14.76
CA ARG A 58 -24.46 6.71 14.52
C ARG A 58 -24.95 7.94 15.26
N LEU A 59 -24.21 8.45 16.25
CA LEU A 59 -24.67 9.50 17.18
C LEU A 59 -24.04 10.88 16.93
N MET A 60 -23.16 11.05 15.94
CA MET A 60 -22.70 12.39 15.54
C MET A 60 -23.78 13.09 14.68
N PRO A 61 -24.42 14.19 15.15
CA PRO A 61 -25.62 14.73 14.52
C PRO A 61 -25.35 15.60 13.28
N VAL A 62 -24.09 15.90 12.93
CA VAL A 62 -23.79 16.84 11.83
C VAL A 62 -22.75 16.25 10.88
N ARG A 63 -23.23 15.57 9.84
CA ARG A 63 -22.42 15.17 8.68
C ARG A 63 -21.97 16.44 7.95
N ARG A 64 -20.67 16.62 7.73
CA ARG A 64 -20.14 17.77 6.99
C ARG A 64 -20.03 17.41 5.51
N VAL A 65 -20.63 18.22 4.65
CA VAL A 65 -20.45 18.11 3.19
C VAL A 65 -19.16 18.85 2.84
N VAL A 66 -18.30 18.22 2.03
CA VAL A 66 -17.05 18.82 1.55
C VAL A 66 -17.34 20.16 0.86
N LYS A 67 -16.66 21.23 1.29
CA LYS A 67 -16.84 22.61 0.81
C LYS A 67 -15.79 22.98 -0.24
N LYS A 68 -16.03 24.10 -0.95
CA LYS A 68 -15.06 24.73 -1.85
C LYS A 68 -13.83 25.15 -1.03
N GLY A 69 -12.68 24.49 -1.25
CA GLY A 69 -11.42 24.74 -0.52
C GLY A 69 -10.82 23.49 0.15
N ASN A 70 -11.60 22.43 0.36
CA ASN A 70 -11.07 21.15 0.83
C ASN A 70 -10.28 20.44 -0.28
N ILE A 71 -9.18 19.80 0.10
CA ILE A 71 -8.43 18.89 -0.76
C ILE A 71 -9.08 17.51 -0.64
N VAL A 72 -9.36 16.86 -1.77
CA VAL A 72 -9.87 15.48 -1.77
C VAL A 72 -8.95 14.64 -2.61
N TRP A 73 -8.66 13.46 -2.07
CA TRP A 73 -8.03 12.39 -2.81
C TRP A 73 -9.03 11.27 -3.03
N LEU A 74 -9.21 10.91 -4.30
CA LEU A 74 -9.88 9.69 -4.70
C LEU A 74 -8.80 8.66 -5.03
N LEU A 75 -8.82 7.52 -4.33
CA LEU A 75 -7.86 6.45 -4.53
C LEU A 75 -8.40 5.46 -5.59
N ASP A 76 -7.51 5.01 -6.48
CA ASP A 76 -7.82 4.00 -7.50
C ASP A 76 -8.24 2.70 -6.82
N ASN A 77 -9.18 1.98 -7.41
CA ASN A 77 -9.75 0.79 -6.80
C ASN A 77 -10.05 -0.30 -7.83
N THR A 78 -10.42 -1.47 -7.31
CA THR A 78 -10.85 -2.62 -8.11
C THR A 78 -12.30 -2.95 -7.79
N ALA A 79 -13.13 -3.01 -8.82
CA ALA A 79 -14.46 -3.55 -8.75
C ALA A 79 -14.44 -5.08 -8.83
N PHE A 80 -15.33 -5.70 -8.09
CA PHE A 80 -15.51 -7.15 -8.00
C PHE A 80 -17.01 -7.48 -7.97
N GLN A 81 -17.36 -8.71 -8.30
CA GLN A 81 -18.74 -9.18 -8.20
C GLN A 81 -19.03 -9.70 -6.79
N HIS A 82 -20.10 -9.20 -6.19
CA HIS A 82 -20.51 -9.65 -4.86
C HIS A 82 -20.87 -11.14 -4.89
N ALA A 83 -20.26 -11.93 -4.01
CA ALA A 83 -20.34 -13.40 -4.04
C ALA A 83 -21.78 -13.96 -4.03
N THR A 84 -22.72 -13.30 -3.34
CA THR A 84 -24.09 -13.80 -3.21
C THR A 84 -25.06 -13.32 -4.29
N HIS A 85 -24.83 -12.15 -4.88
CA HIS A 85 -25.82 -11.49 -5.76
C HIS A 85 -25.31 -11.24 -7.17
N GLY A 86 -24.01 -11.40 -7.42
CA GLY A 86 -23.38 -11.16 -8.73
C GLY A 86 -23.30 -9.68 -9.15
N HIS A 87 -23.88 -8.75 -8.40
CA HIS A 87 -23.78 -7.32 -8.69
C HIS A 87 -22.35 -6.80 -8.50
N TRP A 88 -21.94 -5.89 -9.38
CA TRP A 88 -20.66 -5.20 -9.28
C TRP A 88 -20.63 -4.27 -8.07
N CYS A 89 -19.56 -4.39 -7.30
CA CYS A 89 -19.27 -3.56 -6.14
C CYS A 89 -17.81 -3.12 -6.21
N ALA A 90 -17.50 -1.95 -5.66
CA ALA A 90 -16.12 -1.54 -5.45
C ALA A 90 -15.99 -0.89 -4.08
N GLU A 91 -14.84 -1.09 -3.44
CA GLU A 91 -14.48 -0.30 -2.27
C GLU A 91 -13.98 1.07 -2.72
N PHE A 92 -14.73 2.12 -2.39
CA PHE A 92 -14.33 3.49 -2.64
C PHE A 92 -13.58 4.04 -1.43
N THR A 93 -12.29 4.31 -1.64
CA THR A 93 -11.44 4.97 -0.65
C THR A 93 -11.18 6.42 -1.05
N ALA A 94 -11.35 7.32 -0.09
CA ALA A 94 -11.09 8.73 -0.30
C ALA A 94 -10.58 9.43 0.95
N ALA A 95 -9.69 10.41 0.80
CA ALA A 95 -9.21 11.25 1.90
C ALA A 95 -9.71 12.68 1.74
N VAL A 96 -10.06 13.33 2.85
CA VAL A 96 -10.49 14.74 2.87
C VAL A 96 -9.61 15.55 3.81
N PHE A 97 -9.04 16.63 3.29
CA PHE A 97 -8.15 17.51 4.04
C PHE A 97 -8.53 18.99 3.93
N GLU A 98 -8.03 19.77 4.89
CA GLU A 98 -7.89 21.22 4.81
C GLU A 98 -6.40 21.60 4.75
N ARG A 99 -6.10 22.75 4.12
CA ARG A 99 -4.73 23.24 4.02
C ARG A 99 -4.27 23.72 5.39
N GLU A 100 -3.05 23.33 5.74
CA GLU A 100 -2.39 23.74 6.98
C GLU A 100 -1.73 25.12 6.86
N ASP A 101 -1.43 25.72 8.00
CA ASP A 101 -0.63 26.95 8.11
C ASP A 101 0.83 26.71 7.65
N LYS A 102 1.42 27.71 6.99
CA LYS A 102 2.79 27.67 6.47
C LYS A 102 3.85 27.56 7.57
N ALA A 103 3.58 28.04 8.79
CA ALA A 103 4.56 28.00 9.87
C ALA A 103 4.98 26.57 10.23
N ARG A 104 4.01 25.64 10.34
CA ARG A 104 4.26 24.23 10.68
C ARG A 104 5.09 23.49 9.63
N LEU A 105 4.96 23.88 8.36
CA LEU A 105 5.70 23.29 7.26
C LEU A 105 7.21 23.53 7.40
N VAL A 106 7.60 24.74 7.80
CA VAL A 106 9.01 25.13 7.93
C VAL A 106 9.73 24.29 9.00
N ASP A 107 9.08 24.08 10.15
CA ASP A 107 9.65 23.30 11.26
C ASP A 107 9.84 21.83 10.87
N VAL A 108 8.85 21.22 10.22
CA VAL A 108 8.93 19.81 9.81
C VAL A 108 9.95 19.61 8.70
N VAL A 109 9.98 20.49 7.69
CA VAL A 109 11.00 20.45 6.64
C VAL A 109 12.40 20.56 7.24
N SER A 110 12.60 21.47 8.20
CA SER A 110 13.89 21.63 8.87
C SER A 110 14.29 20.40 9.69
N GLY A 111 13.34 19.79 10.40
CA GLY A 111 13.59 18.56 11.15
C GLY A 111 13.94 17.37 10.26
N VAL A 112 13.23 17.19 9.14
CA VAL A 112 13.53 16.14 8.16
C VAL A 112 14.90 16.38 7.51
N ALA A 113 15.20 17.62 7.09
CA ALA A 113 16.49 17.98 6.52
C ALA A 113 17.66 17.73 7.49
N HIS A 114 17.47 18.05 8.78
CA HIS A 114 18.47 17.77 9.80
C HIS A 114 18.69 16.26 9.99
N ALA A 115 17.60 15.48 10.11
CA ALA A 115 17.69 14.03 10.33
C ALA A 115 18.41 13.28 9.19
N ILE A 116 18.31 13.77 7.96
CA ILE A 116 18.98 13.17 6.80
C ILE A 116 20.35 13.80 6.48
N GLY A 117 20.79 14.78 7.27
CA GLY A 117 22.04 15.51 7.05
C GLY A 117 22.07 16.27 5.72
N LEU A 118 20.93 16.83 5.30
CA LEU A 118 20.83 17.59 4.06
C LEU A 118 21.62 18.90 4.18
N ALA A 119 22.35 19.26 3.13
CA ALA A 119 22.88 20.61 2.99
C ALA A 119 21.72 21.60 2.74
N ASP A 120 21.95 22.90 2.92
CA ASP A 120 20.98 23.95 2.55
C ASP A 120 20.92 24.15 1.02
N ASP A 121 20.71 23.05 0.28
CA ASP A 121 20.42 23.09 -1.15
C ASP A 121 18.94 23.45 -1.39
N ALA A 122 18.69 24.39 -2.29
CA ALA A 122 17.36 24.93 -2.53
C ALA A 122 16.42 23.95 -3.26
N GLU A 123 16.93 23.08 -4.13
CA GLU A 123 16.11 22.13 -4.90
C GLU A 123 15.71 20.92 -4.04
N GLU A 124 16.65 20.38 -3.26
CA GLU A 124 16.36 19.27 -2.34
C GLU A 124 15.37 19.71 -1.27
N ARG A 125 15.54 20.92 -0.72
CA ARG A 125 14.61 21.46 0.29
C ARG A 125 13.20 21.67 -0.24
N LYS A 126 13.07 22.14 -1.49
CA LYS A 126 11.76 22.27 -2.15
C LYS A 126 11.10 20.90 -2.36
N THR A 127 11.88 19.88 -2.72
CA THR A 127 11.39 18.50 -2.87
C THR A 127 10.87 17.96 -1.55
N VAL A 128 11.60 18.19 -0.46
CA VAL A 128 11.16 17.82 0.90
C VAL A 128 9.86 18.53 1.25
N GLU A 129 9.77 19.85 1.00
CA GLU A 129 8.56 20.63 1.26
C GLU A 129 7.34 20.04 0.55
N GLU A 130 7.45 19.78 -0.76
CA GLU A 130 6.35 19.24 -1.57
C GLU A 130 5.89 17.84 -1.09
N ARG A 131 6.83 16.98 -0.67
CA ARG A 131 6.54 15.59 -0.28
C ARG A 131 6.10 15.44 1.18
N VAL A 132 6.55 16.33 2.07
CA VAL A 132 6.09 16.37 3.47
C VAL A 132 4.70 16.98 3.57
N LEU A 133 4.35 17.93 2.69
CA LEU A 133 3.11 18.69 2.77
C LEU A 133 1.84 17.85 2.99
N PRO A 134 1.61 16.69 2.33
CA PRO A 134 0.42 15.88 2.57
C PRO A 134 0.32 15.25 3.95
N PHE A 135 1.43 15.12 4.69
CA PHE A 135 1.43 14.65 6.07
C PHE A 135 1.01 15.73 7.07
N LEU A 136 1.03 17.00 6.64
CA LEU A 136 0.74 18.14 7.50
C LEU A 136 -0.68 18.68 7.33
N TRP A 137 -1.39 18.31 6.27
CA TRP A 137 -2.75 18.79 6.05
C TRP A 137 -3.71 18.35 7.16
N ASP A 138 -4.54 19.28 7.65
CA ASP A 138 -5.54 18.95 8.65
C ASP A 138 -6.57 17.97 8.11
N ILE A 139 -6.74 16.89 8.86
CA ILE A 139 -7.67 15.80 8.58
C ILE A 139 -9.09 16.28 8.90
N ARG A 140 -10.05 15.93 8.05
CA ARG A 140 -11.46 16.29 8.25
C ARG A 140 -12.33 15.04 8.49
N PRO A 141 -12.54 14.62 9.75
CA PRO A 141 -13.48 13.55 10.09
C PRO A 141 -14.92 13.91 9.75
N ALA A 142 -15.79 12.91 9.67
CA ALA A 142 -17.22 13.06 9.43
C ALA A 142 -17.58 13.79 8.11
N SER A 143 -16.67 13.77 7.14
CA SER A 143 -16.82 14.39 5.82
C SER A 143 -17.41 13.41 4.82
N THR A 144 -18.29 13.87 3.92
CA THR A 144 -18.83 13.05 2.83
C THR A 144 -18.57 13.68 1.46
N ILE A 145 -18.19 12.85 0.49
CA ILE A 145 -17.86 13.24 -0.89
C ILE A 145 -18.93 12.69 -1.83
N THR A 146 -19.36 13.49 -2.80
CA THR A 146 -20.20 13.01 -3.91
C THR A 146 -19.34 12.83 -5.14
N VAL A 147 -19.37 11.63 -5.72
CA VAL A 147 -18.65 11.29 -6.95
C VAL A 147 -19.62 10.90 -8.06
N LEU A 148 -19.15 11.01 -9.29
CA LEU A 148 -19.85 10.58 -10.50
C LEU A 148 -19.10 9.39 -11.10
N HIS A 149 -19.77 8.23 -11.17
CA HIS A 149 -19.25 6.99 -11.73
C HIS A 149 -20.23 6.52 -12.81
N GLN A 150 -19.79 6.49 -14.09
CA GLN A 150 -20.64 6.12 -15.24
C GLN A 150 -22.00 6.83 -15.29
N GLY A 151 -22.04 8.12 -14.91
CA GLY A 151 -23.28 8.90 -14.85
C GLY A 151 -24.11 8.72 -13.57
N THR A 152 -23.83 7.70 -12.76
CA THR A 152 -24.44 7.49 -11.44
C THR A 152 -23.74 8.33 -10.37
N GLN A 153 -24.52 9.02 -9.54
CA GLN A 153 -23.98 9.73 -8.39
C GLN A 153 -23.87 8.80 -7.19
N LEU A 154 -22.66 8.69 -6.65
CA LEU A 154 -22.38 7.88 -5.46
C LEU A 154 -21.93 8.80 -4.32
N ARG A 155 -22.28 8.42 -3.10
CA ARG A 155 -21.87 9.13 -1.89
C ARG A 155 -20.87 8.29 -1.11
N ILE A 156 -19.66 8.82 -0.93
CA ILE A 156 -18.57 8.24 -0.16
C ILE A 156 -18.48 8.94 1.20
N GLY A 157 -18.21 8.18 2.25
CA GLY A 157 -18.07 8.62 3.63
C GLY A 157 -19.20 8.15 4.56
N PRO A 158 -19.18 8.59 5.83
CA PRO A 158 -18.30 9.62 6.38
C PRO A 158 -16.83 9.18 6.50
N SER A 159 -15.91 10.15 6.48
CA SER A 159 -14.52 9.91 6.86
C SER A 159 -14.38 9.62 8.37
N ASP A 160 -13.42 8.76 8.69
CA ASP A 160 -13.06 8.38 10.06
C ASP A 160 -12.15 9.43 10.75
N ALA A 161 -11.61 9.08 11.93
CA ALA A 161 -10.67 9.92 12.66
C ALA A 161 -9.34 10.18 11.92
N ASN A 162 -9.00 9.32 10.95
CA ASN A 162 -7.85 9.49 10.06
C ASN A 162 -8.20 10.26 8.78
N GLY A 163 -9.45 10.72 8.61
CA GLY A 163 -9.85 11.48 7.43
C GLY A 163 -10.10 10.62 6.21
N LEU A 164 -10.07 9.30 6.37
CA LEU A 164 -10.33 8.33 5.31
C LEU A 164 -11.79 7.92 5.32
N CYS A 165 -12.40 7.97 4.15
CA CYS A 165 -13.64 7.27 3.85
C CYS A 165 -13.28 5.92 3.24
N SER A 166 -13.94 4.85 3.68
CA SER A 166 -13.90 3.55 3.03
C SER A 166 -15.30 2.95 3.03
N ASN A 167 -15.89 2.77 1.84
CA ASN A 167 -17.22 2.19 1.69
C ASN A 167 -17.24 1.24 0.50
N VAL A 168 -17.74 0.03 0.69
CA VAL A 168 -18.10 -0.86 -0.42
C VAL A 168 -19.46 -0.42 -0.96
N LEU A 169 -19.48 0.00 -2.23
CA LEU A 169 -20.69 0.51 -2.89
C LEU A 169 -21.00 -0.36 -4.12
N THR A 170 -22.29 -0.65 -4.33
CA THR A 170 -22.78 -1.24 -5.58
C THR A 170 -22.68 -0.22 -6.70
N ILE A 171 -22.18 -0.64 -7.86
CA ILE A 171 -21.94 0.22 -9.03
C ILE A 171 -22.53 -0.42 -10.30
N PRO A 172 -22.79 0.37 -11.36
CA PRO A 172 -23.12 -0.20 -12.66
C PRO A 172 -21.99 -1.11 -13.16
N GLY A 173 -22.35 -2.13 -13.93
CA GLY A 173 -21.39 -3.07 -14.48
C GLY A 173 -20.58 -2.48 -15.63
N SER A 174 -19.41 -3.07 -15.87
CA SER A 174 -18.57 -2.82 -17.04
C SER A 174 -17.93 -4.13 -17.50
N ALA A 175 -17.28 -4.12 -18.66
CA ALA A 175 -16.55 -5.28 -19.16
C ALA A 175 -15.38 -5.64 -18.22
N GLU A 176 -15.09 -6.94 -18.08
CA GLU A 176 -13.92 -7.41 -17.34
C GLU A 176 -12.62 -6.88 -17.99
N GLY A 177 -11.65 -6.50 -17.18
CA GLY A 177 -10.42 -5.84 -17.65
C GLY A 177 -10.57 -4.36 -17.98
N SER A 178 -11.78 -3.79 -17.97
CA SER A 178 -11.99 -2.38 -18.27
C SER A 178 -11.59 -1.45 -17.12
N LEU A 179 -11.19 -0.23 -17.48
CA LEU A 179 -10.86 0.84 -16.53
C LEU A 179 -11.85 1.99 -16.68
N VAL A 180 -12.55 2.33 -15.61
CA VAL A 180 -13.58 3.36 -15.60
C VAL A 180 -13.17 4.51 -14.70
N ARG A 181 -13.24 5.74 -15.22
CA ARG A 181 -12.91 6.95 -14.46
C ARG A 181 -14.08 7.41 -13.61
N THR A 182 -13.80 7.69 -12.33
CA THR A 182 -14.72 8.33 -11.39
C THR A 182 -14.22 9.72 -11.05
N SER A 183 -15.12 10.70 -10.89
CA SER A 183 -14.75 12.10 -10.57
C SER A 183 -15.55 12.69 -9.42
N ALA A 184 -14.92 13.49 -8.56
CA ALA A 184 -15.60 14.26 -7.52
C ALA A 184 -16.44 15.41 -8.12
N LYS A 185 -17.74 15.47 -7.77
CA LYS A 185 -18.73 16.38 -8.40
C LYS A 185 -18.49 17.87 -8.12
N HIS A 186 -17.84 18.20 -6.99
CA HIS A 186 -17.65 19.59 -6.53
C HIS A 186 -16.19 20.05 -6.50
N GLN A 187 -15.29 19.34 -7.18
CA GLN A 187 -13.89 19.70 -7.29
C GLN A 187 -13.46 19.95 -8.74
N LYS A 188 -13.98 21.03 -9.34
CA LYS A 188 -13.31 21.61 -10.51
C LYS A 188 -12.06 22.34 -10.02
N GLY A 189 -10.89 21.71 -10.16
CA GLY A 189 -9.59 22.29 -9.82
C GLY A 189 -9.34 22.40 -8.32
N GLY A 190 -9.40 21.29 -7.57
CA GLY A 190 -9.32 21.16 -6.10
C GLY A 190 -8.09 21.74 -5.37
N GLY A 191 -7.38 22.68 -5.98
CA GLY A 191 -6.14 23.26 -5.48
C GLY A 191 -4.93 22.37 -5.78
N HIS A 192 -3.75 22.97 -5.71
CA HIS A 192 -2.48 22.24 -5.70
C HIS A 192 -2.55 21.08 -4.69
N GLY A 193 -2.20 19.87 -5.14
CA GLY A 193 -2.19 18.65 -4.34
C GLY A 193 -3.48 17.81 -4.34
N ALA A 194 -4.57 18.23 -4.98
CA ALA A 194 -5.80 17.42 -5.05
C ALA A 194 -5.74 16.28 -6.09
N ILE A 195 -6.44 15.19 -5.79
CA ILE A 195 -6.62 14.03 -6.68
C ILE A 195 -8.14 13.81 -6.85
N PRO A 196 -8.82 14.64 -7.67
CA PRO A 196 -10.29 14.61 -7.79
C PRO A 196 -10.82 13.48 -8.67
N HIS A 197 -9.94 12.58 -9.14
CA HIS A 197 -10.26 11.47 -10.01
C HIS A 197 -9.60 10.18 -9.54
N MET A 198 -10.33 9.08 -9.66
CA MET A 198 -9.80 7.73 -9.51
C MET A 198 -10.13 6.89 -10.74
N GLU A 199 -9.39 5.81 -10.90
CA GLU A 199 -9.61 4.77 -11.90
C GLU A 199 -10.10 3.50 -11.19
N THR A 200 -11.23 2.96 -11.65
CA THR A 200 -11.84 1.72 -11.16
C THR A 200 -11.62 0.61 -12.17
N TYR A 201 -10.85 -0.42 -11.81
CA TYR A 201 -10.60 -1.58 -12.65
C TYR A 201 -11.65 -2.67 -12.41
N PHE A 202 -12.28 -3.20 -13.45
CA PHE A 202 -13.30 -4.25 -13.32
C PHE A 202 -12.66 -5.64 -13.38
N ALA A 203 -12.40 -6.22 -12.21
CA ALA A 203 -11.83 -7.56 -12.11
C ALA A 203 -12.93 -8.63 -12.17
N GLY A 204 -12.90 -9.46 -13.21
CA GLY A 204 -13.72 -10.67 -13.28
C GLY A 204 -13.48 -11.61 -12.09
N PRO A 205 -14.45 -12.48 -11.75
CA PRO A 205 -14.35 -13.32 -10.56
C PRO A 205 -13.25 -14.40 -10.67
N GLU A 206 -12.90 -14.81 -11.88
CA GLU A 206 -11.90 -15.84 -12.18
C GLU A 206 -10.68 -15.22 -12.89
N GLY A 207 -9.77 -16.05 -13.40
CA GLY A 207 -8.55 -15.58 -14.04
C GLY A 207 -7.41 -15.32 -13.05
N TRP A 208 -6.43 -14.51 -13.47
CA TRP A 208 -5.21 -14.25 -12.71
C TRP A 208 -5.28 -12.92 -11.94
N GLY A 209 -4.52 -12.86 -10.85
CA GLY A 209 -4.24 -11.63 -10.14
C GLY A 209 -2.84 -11.60 -9.56
N ILE A 210 -2.27 -10.41 -9.42
CA ILE A 210 -0.97 -10.16 -8.82
C ILE A 210 -1.16 -9.32 -7.55
N ILE A 211 -0.54 -9.74 -6.45
CA ILE A 211 -0.37 -8.91 -5.25
C ILE A 211 1.13 -8.68 -5.08
N SER A 212 1.56 -7.44 -5.26
CA SER A 212 2.96 -7.02 -5.13
C SER A 212 3.13 -6.20 -3.88
N ASP A 213 4.09 -6.55 -3.03
CA ASP A 213 4.64 -5.57 -2.09
C ASP A 213 5.30 -4.40 -2.84
N VAL A 214 5.45 -3.26 -2.18
CA VAL A 214 6.07 -2.05 -2.76
C VAL A 214 7.50 -1.83 -2.29
N ASP A 215 7.70 -1.76 -0.98
CA ASP A 215 8.89 -1.19 -0.36
C ASP A 215 10.01 -2.21 -0.29
N ASP A 216 11.15 -1.92 -0.91
CA ASP A 216 12.24 -2.86 -1.18
C ASP A 216 11.86 -4.09 -2.03
N THR A 217 10.62 -4.18 -2.52
CA THR A 217 10.20 -5.13 -3.56
C THR A 217 10.31 -4.52 -4.95
N ILE A 218 9.54 -3.48 -5.24
CA ILE A 218 9.53 -2.79 -6.55
C ILE A 218 10.16 -1.40 -6.50
N LYS A 219 10.21 -0.76 -5.31
CA LYS A 219 10.82 0.55 -5.08
C LYS A 219 11.95 0.43 -4.07
N VAL A 220 13.08 1.09 -4.29
CA VAL A 220 14.10 1.26 -3.23
C VAL A 220 13.51 2.11 -2.10
N THR A 221 13.44 1.57 -0.88
CA THR A 221 12.95 2.28 0.31
C THR A 221 13.94 2.23 1.48
N LEU A 222 14.81 1.22 1.52
CA LEU A 222 15.77 0.99 2.59
C LEU A 222 15.08 0.83 3.95
N THR A 223 14.05 -0.02 4.02
CA THR A 223 13.16 -0.16 5.18
C THR A 223 13.86 -0.59 6.48
N SER A 224 15.09 -1.08 6.40
CA SER A 224 15.93 -1.33 7.58
C SER A 224 16.68 -0.11 8.10
N ASP A 225 16.74 1.01 7.39
CA ASP A 225 17.49 2.22 7.74
C ASP A 225 16.53 3.41 7.92
N PRO A 226 16.38 3.95 9.14
CA PRO A 226 15.44 5.05 9.38
C PRO A 226 15.81 6.32 8.60
N VAL A 227 17.10 6.62 8.43
CA VAL A 227 17.56 7.77 7.65
C VAL A 227 17.38 7.50 6.15
N GLY A 228 17.65 6.26 5.72
CA GLY A 228 17.38 5.78 4.37
C GLY A 228 15.90 5.95 3.98
N ILE A 229 14.97 5.54 4.84
CA ILE A 229 13.52 5.73 4.63
C ILE A 229 13.18 7.20 4.40
N LEU A 230 13.67 8.10 5.27
CA LEU A 230 13.40 9.53 5.16
C LEU A 230 13.98 10.11 3.86
N ARG A 231 15.21 9.76 3.51
CA ARG A 231 15.88 10.23 2.30
C ARG A 231 15.15 9.74 1.04
N GLU A 232 14.85 8.45 0.95
CA GLU A 232 14.17 7.87 -0.22
C GLU A 232 12.71 8.32 -0.36
N SER A 233 12.05 8.66 0.76
CA SER A 233 10.68 9.17 0.73
C SER A 233 10.62 10.65 0.37
N PHE A 234 11.51 11.48 0.93
CA PHE A 234 11.37 12.95 0.89
C PHE A 234 12.39 13.69 0.02
N VAL A 235 13.50 13.06 -0.37
CA VAL A 235 14.55 13.70 -1.17
C VAL A 235 14.74 12.97 -2.50
N SER A 236 15.11 11.70 -2.46
CA SER A 236 15.57 10.95 -3.64
C SER A 236 14.49 10.89 -4.72
N SER A 237 14.92 10.90 -5.99
CA SER A 237 14.02 10.49 -7.08
C SER A 237 13.64 9.01 -6.91
N PRO A 238 12.36 8.64 -6.98
CA PRO A 238 11.93 7.28 -6.68
C PRO A 238 12.49 6.31 -7.73
N SER A 239 13.28 5.35 -7.26
CA SER A 239 14.02 4.42 -8.11
C SER A 239 13.43 3.02 -8.02
N PRO A 240 13.18 2.33 -9.16
CA PRO A 240 12.78 0.94 -9.13
C PRO A 240 13.93 0.06 -8.67
N ILE A 241 13.59 -1.06 -8.03
CA ILE A 241 14.57 -2.12 -7.77
C ILE A 241 15.04 -2.67 -9.14
N PRO A 242 16.37 -2.76 -9.38
CA PRO A 242 16.87 -3.23 -10.68
C PRO A 242 16.32 -4.62 -11.05
N GLY A 243 15.86 -4.77 -12.31
CA GLY A 243 15.28 -6.00 -12.84
C GLY A 243 13.77 -6.16 -12.63
N MET A 244 13.17 -5.40 -11.71
CA MET A 244 11.73 -5.51 -11.41
C MET A 244 10.84 -4.94 -12.50
N PRO A 245 11.13 -3.78 -13.14
CA PRO A 245 10.35 -3.31 -14.28
C PRO A 245 10.28 -4.32 -15.41
N GLU A 246 11.39 -4.98 -15.73
CA GLU A 246 11.48 -6.00 -16.78
C GLU A 246 10.65 -7.25 -16.43
N LEU A 247 10.77 -7.73 -15.18
CA LEU A 247 9.97 -8.86 -14.70
C LEU A 247 8.47 -8.57 -14.79
N TYR A 248 8.03 -7.36 -14.41
CA TYR A 248 6.61 -7.00 -14.42
C TYR A 248 6.08 -6.79 -15.84
N ALA A 249 6.91 -6.28 -16.74
CA ALA A 249 6.60 -6.20 -18.15
C ALA A 249 6.42 -7.60 -18.77
N GLU A 250 7.31 -8.55 -18.44
CA GLU A 250 7.20 -9.94 -18.89
C GLU A 250 5.94 -10.61 -18.31
N MET A 251 5.70 -10.49 -16.99
CA MET A 251 4.48 -11.01 -16.36
C MET A 251 3.22 -10.47 -17.05
N LYS A 252 3.18 -9.16 -17.36
CA LYS A 252 2.06 -8.55 -18.08
C LYS A 252 1.91 -9.10 -19.50
N SER A 253 3.01 -9.47 -20.17
CA SER A 253 2.96 -10.03 -21.53
C SER A 253 2.52 -11.51 -21.57
N LEU A 254 2.83 -12.27 -20.51
CA LEU A 254 2.53 -13.71 -20.43
C LEU A 254 1.16 -14.01 -19.85
N LEU A 255 0.65 -13.15 -18.97
CA LEU A 255 -0.64 -13.31 -18.33
C LEU A 255 -1.76 -12.68 -19.18
N PRO A 256 -3.02 -13.15 -19.03
CA PRO A 256 -4.17 -12.55 -19.70
C PRO A 256 -4.29 -11.04 -19.46
N GLU A 257 -4.81 -10.31 -20.45
CA GLU A 257 -4.96 -8.84 -20.38
C GLU A 257 -5.85 -8.37 -19.21
N ASP A 258 -6.78 -9.22 -18.77
CA ASP A 258 -7.70 -9.00 -17.64
C ASP A 258 -7.10 -9.41 -16.27
N THR A 259 -5.78 -9.57 -16.19
CA THR A 259 -5.07 -9.80 -14.92
C THR A 259 -5.22 -8.58 -14.00
N ALA A 260 -5.73 -8.81 -12.80
CA ALA A 260 -5.89 -7.77 -11.78
C ALA A 260 -4.58 -7.53 -11.02
N TRP A 261 -4.20 -6.26 -10.83
CA TRP A 261 -2.95 -5.90 -10.13
C TRP A 261 -3.26 -5.15 -8.83
N PHE A 262 -2.65 -5.61 -7.74
CA PHE A 262 -2.69 -4.99 -6.43
C PHE A 262 -1.27 -4.70 -5.96
N TYR A 263 -1.03 -3.49 -5.46
CA TYR A 263 0.23 -3.05 -4.88
C TYR A 263 0.01 -2.75 -3.40
N LEU A 264 0.53 -3.59 -2.54
CA LEU A 264 0.34 -3.56 -1.10
C LEU A 264 1.55 -2.93 -0.43
N SER A 265 1.37 -1.89 0.36
CA SER A 265 2.45 -1.25 1.10
C SER A 265 2.03 -0.96 2.53
N ALA A 266 2.96 -1.13 3.46
CA ALA A 266 2.80 -0.72 4.85
C ALA A 266 2.93 0.82 5.04
N SER A 267 3.21 1.55 3.96
CA SER A 267 3.24 3.02 3.95
C SER A 267 1.89 3.63 4.37
N PRO A 268 1.89 4.77 5.06
CA PRO A 268 0.68 5.55 5.32
C PRO A 268 0.10 6.08 4.01
N TYR A 269 -1.23 6.22 3.95
CA TYR A 269 -1.93 6.68 2.75
C TYR A 269 -1.50 8.08 2.26
N ASN A 270 -0.84 8.89 3.11
CA ASN A 270 -0.24 10.18 2.74
C ASN A 270 0.80 10.04 1.61
N LEU A 271 1.43 8.87 1.44
CA LEU A 271 2.34 8.58 0.32
C LEU A 271 1.63 8.19 -0.98
N TYR A 272 0.30 8.15 -1.01
CA TYR A 272 -0.45 7.75 -2.20
C TYR A 272 -0.09 8.53 -3.49
N PRO A 273 0.03 9.87 -3.50
CA PRO A 273 0.38 10.60 -4.73
C PRO A 273 1.75 10.18 -5.27
N PHE A 274 2.73 10.07 -4.37
CA PHE A 274 4.11 9.69 -4.67
C PHE A 274 4.18 8.26 -5.23
N LEU A 275 3.57 7.30 -4.52
CA LEU A 275 3.56 5.89 -4.94
C LEU A 275 2.73 5.67 -6.20
N LYS A 276 1.63 6.40 -6.40
CA LYS A 276 0.83 6.35 -7.63
C LYS A 276 1.63 6.82 -8.83
N GLN A 277 2.37 7.91 -8.71
CA GLN A 277 3.22 8.41 -9.79
C GLN A 277 4.34 7.43 -10.13
N PHE A 278 5.04 6.93 -9.11
CA PHE A 278 6.08 5.91 -9.28
C PHE A 278 5.55 4.65 -9.98
N ARG A 279 4.43 4.08 -9.49
CA ARG A 279 3.79 2.91 -10.09
C ARG A 279 3.42 3.17 -11.55
N ARG A 280 2.84 4.33 -11.86
CA ARG A 280 2.48 4.71 -13.25
C ARG A 280 3.67 4.79 -14.19
N GLN A 281 4.85 5.12 -13.69
CA GLN A 281 6.06 5.26 -14.50
C GLN A 281 6.68 3.91 -14.87
N TYR A 282 6.65 2.93 -13.96
CA TYR A 282 7.45 1.70 -14.09
C TYR A 282 6.64 0.40 -14.15
N TYR A 283 5.36 0.40 -13.74
CA TYR A 283 4.62 -0.83 -13.48
C TYR A 283 3.20 -0.82 -14.06
N PRO A 284 2.59 -2.01 -14.29
CA PRO A 284 1.20 -2.12 -14.75
C PRO A 284 0.21 -1.37 -13.85
N SER A 285 -0.88 -0.86 -14.43
CA SER A 285 -1.92 -0.19 -13.64
C SER A 285 -2.55 -1.17 -12.64
N GLY A 286 -2.79 -0.73 -11.41
CA GLY A 286 -3.33 -1.56 -10.35
C GLY A 286 -3.75 -0.74 -9.13
N THR A 287 -4.51 -1.37 -8.24
CA THR A 287 -4.97 -0.75 -6.99
C THR A 287 -3.82 -0.67 -5.98
N LEU A 288 -3.55 0.52 -5.45
CA LEU A 288 -2.61 0.71 -4.34
C LEU A 288 -3.36 0.58 -3.01
N ILE A 289 -2.89 -0.32 -2.15
CA ILE A 289 -3.45 -0.57 -0.81
C ILE A 289 -2.41 -0.14 0.22
N LEU A 290 -2.74 0.92 0.94
CA LEU A 290 -1.88 1.59 1.92
C LEU A 290 -2.52 1.51 3.32
N ARG A 291 -1.73 1.75 4.38
CA ARG A 291 -2.27 1.76 5.74
C ARG A 291 -3.26 2.90 5.93
N ASP A 292 -4.39 2.59 6.55
CA ASP A 292 -5.49 3.53 6.84
C ASP A 292 -5.20 4.48 8.02
N SER A 293 -3.96 4.50 8.51
CA SER A 293 -3.57 5.35 9.65
C SER A 293 -2.86 6.59 9.14
N SER A 294 -3.39 7.76 9.51
CA SER A 294 -2.66 9.01 9.36
C SER A 294 -1.80 9.18 10.60
N TRP A 295 -0.59 8.65 10.57
CA TRP A 295 0.40 9.15 11.50
C TRP A 295 0.75 10.55 11.06
N LYS A 296 0.16 11.55 11.74
CA LYS A 296 0.48 12.97 11.58
C LYS A 296 1.90 13.30 12.05
N THR A 297 2.85 12.36 12.00
CA THR A 297 4.24 12.53 12.45
C THR A 297 5.18 11.74 11.56
N MET A 298 6.39 12.26 11.36
CA MET A 298 7.45 11.56 10.63
C MET A 298 7.90 10.29 11.38
N ALA A 299 7.89 10.30 12.71
CA ALA A 299 8.13 9.10 13.52
C ALA A 299 7.09 8.00 13.26
N GLY A 300 5.83 8.36 13.03
CA GLY A 300 4.81 7.37 12.72
C GLY A 300 4.90 6.82 11.30
N LEU A 301 5.50 7.54 10.33
CA LEU A 301 5.92 6.94 9.04
C LEU A 301 6.93 5.80 9.27
N LEU A 302 7.96 6.05 10.09
CA LEU A 302 8.95 5.02 10.41
C LEU A 302 8.32 3.81 11.10
N SER A 303 7.40 4.06 12.04
CA SER A 303 6.64 3.00 12.71
C SER A 303 5.77 2.20 11.72
N ALA A 304 5.03 2.88 10.83
CA ALA A 304 4.15 2.25 9.84
C ALA A 304 4.87 1.24 8.95
N LEU A 305 6.06 1.63 8.48
CA LEU A 305 6.87 0.85 7.56
C LEU A 305 7.61 -0.31 8.22
N THR A 306 7.77 -0.32 9.55
CA THR A 306 8.68 -1.25 10.23
C THR A 306 8.07 -2.08 11.35
N LEU A 307 6.86 -1.74 11.82
CA LEU A 307 6.14 -2.48 12.86
C LEU A 307 4.86 -3.09 12.31
N ASP A 308 4.51 -4.26 12.83
CA ASP A 308 3.26 -4.98 12.57
C ASP A 308 2.95 -5.12 11.07
N THR A 309 4.00 -5.32 10.25
CA THR A 309 3.87 -5.39 8.78
C THR A 309 3.28 -6.72 8.33
N GLU A 310 3.51 -7.80 9.09
CA GLU A 310 2.91 -9.12 8.85
C GLU A 310 1.39 -9.07 9.06
N GLU A 311 0.92 -8.64 10.25
CA GLU A 311 -0.51 -8.62 10.54
C GLU A 311 -1.27 -7.73 9.55
N TYR A 312 -0.69 -6.58 9.19
CA TYR A 312 -1.26 -5.71 8.18
C TYR A 312 -1.35 -6.38 6.80
N LYS A 313 -0.27 -7.04 6.34
CA LYS A 313 -0.27 -7.70 5.02
C LYS A 313 -1.29 -8.85 4.99
N VAL A 314 -1.37 -9.65 6.06
CA VAL A 314 -2.36 -10.72 6.22
C VAL A 314 -3.79 -10.18 6.20
N ASP A 315 -4.08 -9.11 6.95
CA ASP A 315 -5.39 -8.44 6.95
C ASP A 315 -5.80 -7.99 5.53
N ARG A 316 -4.89 -7.30 4.82
CA ARG A 316 -5.19 -6.77 3.48
C ARG A 316 -5.33 -7.85 2.43
N MET A 317 -4.51 -8.91 2.47
CA MET A 317 -4.67 -10.05 1.58
C MET A 317 -5.95 -10.83 1.86
N THR A 318 -6.35 -10.97 3.12
CA THR A 318 -7.64 -11.57 3.51
C THR A 318 -8.81 -10.76 2.93
N LYS A 319 -8.71 -9.43 2.96
CA LYS A 319 -9.69 -8.54 2.31
C LYS A 319 -9.75 -8.75 0.80
N ILE A 320 -8.62 -8.80 0.11
CA ILE A 320 -8.57 -9.07 -1.34
C ILE A 320 -9.17 -10.45 -1.65
N ASN A 321 -8.87 -11.48 -0.84
CA ASN A 321 -9.46 -12.81 -0.99
C ASN A 321 -10.99 -12.75 -0.86
N SER A 322 -11.54 -11.97 0.08
CA SER A 322 -12.99 -11.81 0.22
C SER A 322 -13.67 -11.21 -1.02
N TRP A 323 -12.94 -10.39 -1.79
CA TRP A 323 -13.41 -9.78 -3.03
C TRP A 323 -13.27 -10.73 -4.23
N LEU A 324 -12.15 -11.46 -4.29
CA LEU A 324 -11.73 -12.24 -5.46
C LEU A 324 -11.28 -13.66 -5.04
N PRO A 325 -12.16 -14.47 -4.40
CA PRO A 325 -11.77 -15.75 -3.82
C PRO A 325 -11.45 -16.83 -4.86
N ARG A 326 -11.96 -16.67 -6.09
CA ARG A 326 -11.75 -17.61 -7.21
C ARG A 326 -10.58 -17.25 -8.12
N LYS A 327 -9.92 -16.10 -7.91
CA LYS A 327 -8.73 -15.74 -8.69
C LYS A 327 -7.53 -16.59 -8.31
N ARG A 328 -6.67 -16.82 -9.29
CA ARG A 328 -5.37 -17.46 -9.13
C ARG A 328 -4.34 -16.37 -8.85
N MET A 329 -3.89 -16.27 -7.60
CA MET A 329 -2.99 -15.19 -7.19
C MET A 329 -1.52 -15.58 -7.34
N ILE A 330 -0.72 -14.67 -7.87
CA ILE A 330 0.73 -14.65 -7.72
C ILE A 330 1.05 -13.53 -6.74
N VAL A 331 1.89 -13.82 -5.74
CA VAL A 331 2.33 -12.82 -4.77
C VAL A 331 3.83 -12.58 -4.91
N VAL A 332 4.22 -11.30 -4.89
CA VAL A 332 5.60 -10.86 -5.10
C VAL A 332 6.01 -9.95 -3.95
N GLY A 333 7.09 -10.29 -3.26
CA GLY A 333 7.59 -9.53 -2.12
C GLY A 333 9.09 -9.65 -1.97
N ASP A 334 9.60 -9.26 -0.82
CA ASP A 334 11.04 -9.23 -0.55
C ASP A 334 11.44 -9.90 0.77
N SER A 335 12.73 -10.13 0.95
CA SER A 335 13.25 -10.74 2.18
C SER A 335 13.55 -9.74 3.30
N THR A 336 13.57 -8.44 3.04
CA THR A 336 13.92 -7.42 4.05
C THR A 336 12.82 -7.25 5.09
N GLN A 337 11.55 -7.44 4.70
CA GLN A 337 10.37 -7.38 5.57
C GLN A 337 9.72 -8.75 5.79
N SER A 338 8.49 -8.78 6.33
CA SER A 338 7.74 -9.99 6.71
C SER A 338 6.93 -10.63 5.59
N ASP A 339 7.29 -10.41 4.32
CA ASP A 339 6.58 -11.01 3.18
C ASP A 339 6.58 -12.55 3.19
N PRO A 340 7.71 -13.24 3.48
CA PRO A 340 7.71 -14.70 3.54
C PRO A 340 6.70 -15.25 4.55
N GLU A 341 6.62 -14.63 5.73
CA GLU A 341 5.69 -15.01 6.79
C GLU A 341 4.23 -14.74 6.38
N ALA A 342 3.93 -13.51 5.96
CA ALA A 342 2.57 -13.11 5.58
C ALA A 342 2.02 -13.94 4.42
N TYR A 343 2.83 -14.18 3.38
CA TYR A 343 2.42 -15.00 2.23
C TYR A 343 2.26 -16.47 2.61
N GLY A 344 3.11 -16.97 3.50
CA GLY A 344 2.98 -18.32 4.05
C GLY A 344 1.69 -18.52 4.83
N GLU A 345 1.34 -17.56 5.68
CA GLU A 345 0.07 -17.60 6.42
C GLU A 345 -1.12 -17.60 5.47
N ILE A 346 -1.18 -16.65 4.53
CA ILE A 346 -2.29 -16.58 3.57
C ILE A 346 -2.38 -17.83 2.68
N TYR A 347 -1.25 -18.40 2.26
CA TYR A 347 -1.22 -19.64 1.51
C TYR A 347 -1.85 -20.81 2.29
N ARG A 348 -1.62 -20.89 3.60
CA ARG A 348 -2.22 -21.90 4.48
C ARG A 348 -3.69 -21.61 4.79
N THR A 349 -4.03 -20.34 5.02
CA THR A 349 -5.38 -19.89 5.37
C THR A 349 -6.36 -20.05 4.20
N PHE A 350 -5.91 -19.82 2.97
CA PHE A 350 -6.72 -19.97 1.76
C PHE A 350 -6.11 -20.96 0.76
N PRO A 351 -6.22 -22.28 1.03
CA PRO A 351 -5.61 -23.31 0.19
C PRO A 351 -6.02 -23.18 -1.28
N GLY A 352 -5.02 -23.12 -2.15
CA GLY A 352 -5.22 -23.04 -3.60
C GLY A 352 -5.48 -21.64 -4.15
N TRP A 353 -5.59 -20.59 -3.33
CA TRP A 353 -5.74 -19.22 -3.83
C TRP A 353 -4.43 -18.68 -4.40
N ILE A 354 -3.35 -18.74 -3.62
CA ILE A 354 -1.99 -18.41 -4.07
C ILE A 354 -1.41 -19.58 -4.87
N LYS A 355 -1.01 -19.32 -6.11
CA LYS A 355 -0.39 -20.31 -7.00
C LYS A 355 1.13 -20.23 -7.03
N LEU A 356 1.67 -19.02 -6.87
CA LEU A 356 3.09 -18.73 -6.92
C LEU A 356 3.44 -17.63 -5.92
N ILE A 357 4.52 -17.85 -5.17
CA ILE A 357 5.13 -16.87 -4.27
C ILE A 357 6.52 -16.58 -4.83
N LEU A 358 6.80 -15.31 -5.10
CA LEU A 358 8.09 -14.81 -5.54
C LEU A 358 8.66 -13.90 -4.44
N ILE A 359 9.80 -14.29 -3.87
CA ILE A 359 10.51 -13.47 -2.88
C ILE A 359 11.83 -13.01 -3.48
N ARG A 360 11.99 -11.69 -3.60
CA ARG A 360 13.27 -11.06 -3.91
C ARG A 360 14.19 -11.19 -2.70
N LYS A 361 15.27 -11.94 -2.85
CA LYS A 361 16.33 -11.98 -1.86
C LYS A 361 17.15 -10.70 -1.91
N ALA A 362 17.07 -9.85 -0.89
CA ALA A 362 17.96 -8.71 -0.77
C ALA A 362 19.39 -9.19 -0.49
N THR A 363 20.35 -8.67 -1.23
CA THR A 363 21.79 -8.99 -1.09
C THR A 363 22.62 -7.78 -0.69
N ASP A 364 21.98 -6.61 -0.55
CA ASP A 364 22.66 -5.36 -0.28
C ASP A 364 23.19 -5.34 1.16
N VAL A 365 24.49 -5.09 1.28
CA VAL A 365 25.28 -5.23 2.52
C VAL A 365 24.87 -4.24 3.62
N ALA A 366 24.09 -3.21 3.27
CA ALA A 366 23.57 -2.20 4.18
C ALA A 366 22.40 -2.70 5.07
N ALA A 367 21.73 -3.79 4.70
CA ALA A 367 20.65 -4.35 5.51
C ALA A 367 21.22 -5.15 6.69
N VAL A 368 21.19 -4.57 7.89
CA VAL A 368 21.58 -5.29 9.11
C VAL A 368 20.72 -6.55 9.29
N GLY A 369 21.36 -7.68 9.57
CA GLY A 369 20.69 -8.97 9.74
C GLY A 369 20.27 -9.65 8.44
N ILE A 370 20.81 -9.23 7.28
CA ILE A 370 20.43 -9.80 5.99
C ILE A 370 20.66 -11.31 5.88
N ALA A 371 21.65 -11.86 6.60
CA ALA A 371 21.88 -13.30 6.65
C ALA A 371 20.70 -14.06 7.27
N GLU A 372 20.22 -13.61 8.44
CA GLU A 372 19.05 -14.16 9.15
C GLU A 372 17.78 -14.00 8.29
N LYS A 373 17.59 -12.81 7.69
CA LYS A 373 16.47 -12.52 6.80
C LYS A 373 16.43 -13.41 5.55
N ASN A 374 17.56 -13.95 5.16
CA ASN A 374 17.72 -14.79 3.98
C ASN A 374 17.90 -16.28 4.29
N GLU A 375 17.68 -16.70 5.53
CA GLU A 375 17.81 -18.09 5.92
C GLU A 375 16.85 -18.98 5.11
N PRO A 376 17.35 -20.10 4.54
CA PRO A 376 16.51 -21.01 3.77
C PRO A 376 15.31 -21.55 4.56
N GLU A 377 15.47 -21.77 5.87
CA GLU A 377 14.39 -22.25 6.73
C GLU A 377 13.25 -21.24 6.85
N ARG A 378 13.58 -19.94 7.03
CA ARG A 378 12.58 -18.86 7.02
C ARG A 378 11.78 -18.85 5.72
N MET A 379 12.47 -19.01 4.61
CA MET A 379 11.84 -19.08 3.29
C MET A 379 10.92 -20.31 3.17
N ARG A 380 11.32 -21.45 3.73
CA ARG A 380 10.50 -22.68 3.71
C ARG A 380 9.18 -22.54 4.47
N LEU A 381 9.08 -21.63 5.45
CA LEU A 381 7.84 -21.33 6.17
C LEU A 381 6.76 -20.71 5.27
N ALA A 382 7.12 -20.12 4.13
CA ALA A 382 6.15 -19.62 3.14
C ALA A 382 5.48 -20.75 2.33
N GLY A 383 5.96 -21.99 2.44
CA GLY A 383 5.44 -23.16 1.76
C GLY A 383 6.48 -23.88 0.88
N SER A 384 6.37 -25.21 0.77
CA SER A 384 7.35 -26.09 0.08
C SER A 384 7.50 -25.86 -1.43
N LYS A 385 6.66 -25.02 -2.05
CA LYS A 385 6.70 -24.66 -3.48
C LYS A 385 7.39 -23.31 -3.76
N LEU A 386 8.02 -22.69 -2.76
CA LEU A 386 8.64 -21.38 -2.89
C LEU A 386 9.78 -21.38 -3.91
N THR A 387 9.63 -20.62 -4.99
CA THR A 387 10.75 -20.26 -5.87
C THR A 387 11.35 -18.98 -5.29
N VAL A 388 12.34 -19.14 -4.40
CA VAL A 388 13.13 -18.01 -3.89
C VAL A 388 14.02 -17.52 -5.03
N LEU A 389 13.77 -16.32 -5.51
CA LEU A 389 14.60 -15.71 -6.55
C LEU A 389 15.92 -15.29 -5.93
N ARG A 390 16.98 -15.99 -6.34
CA ARG A 390 18.38 -15.60 -6.07
C ARG A 390 18.80 -14.67 -7.21
N ASN A 391 18.63 -13.37 -6.99
CA ASN A 391 19.16 -12.26 -7.80
C ASN A 391 18.47 -12.01 -9.15
N LEU A 392 17.40 -11.22 -9.17
CA LEU A 392 16.80 -10.63 -10.39
C LEU A 392 17.73 -9.59 -11.05
N HIS A 393 18.93 -10.00 -11.49
CA HIS A 393 19.87 -9.13 -12.21
C HIS A 393 20.35 -9.77 -13.52
N LYS A 394 19.94 -11.00 -13.81
CA LYS A 394 20.38 -11.72 -15.01
C LYS A 394 19.19 -12.16 -15.88
N PRO A 395 19.36 -12.19 -17.22
CA PRO A 395 18.31 -12.58 -18.15
C PRO A 395 17.70 -13.97 -17.87
N GLU A 396 18.45 -14.88 -17.27
CA GLU A 396 17.98 -16.23 -16.93
C GLU A 396 16.88 -16.27 -15.84
N ASP A 397 16.77 -15.26 -14.99
CA ASP A 397 15.77 -15.18 -13.92
C ASP A 397 14.41 -14.66 -14.41
N LEU A 398 14.39 -13.99 -15.56
CA LEU A 398 13.19 -13.50 -16.24
C LEU A 398 12.30 -14.66 -16.72
N TYR A 399 12.92 -15.73 -17.24
CA TYR A 399 12.21 -16.92 -17.74
C TYR A 399 11.56 -17.81 -16.66
N ILE A 400 11.63 -17.44 -15.38
CA ILE A 400 11.08 -18.26 -14.30
C ILE A 400 9.57 -18.37 -14.38
N LEU A 401 8.87 -17.28 -14.75
CA LEU A 401 7.43 -17.35 -14.96
C LEU A 401 7.09 -18.23 -16.17
N THR A 402 7.84 -18.06 -17.26
CA THR A 402 7.72 -18.89 -18.47
C THR A 402 7.90 -20.37 -18.15
N ARG A 403 8.95 -20.73 -17.41
CA ARG A 403 9.20 -22.13 -16.98
C ARG A 403 8.12 -22.63 -16.03
N TRP A 404 7.69 -21.82 -15.07
CA TRP A 404 6.67 -22.21 -14.10
C TRP A 404 5.31 -22.45 -14.77
N LEU A 405 4.92 -21.58 -15.70
CA LEU A 405 3.70 -21.74 -16.50
C LEU A 405 3.80 -22.97 -17.42
N ALA A 406 4.93 -23.18 -18.08
CA ALA A 406 5.13 -24.31 -19.01
C ALA A 406 5.08 -25.70 -18.34
N VAL A 407 5.47 -25.80 -17.07
CA VAL A 407 5.54 -27.09 -16.34
C VAL A 407 4.19 -27.49 -15.71
N ARG A 408 3.21 -26.59 -15.62
CA ARG A 408 1.96 -26.82 -14.88
C ARG A 408 0.69 -26.77 -15.73
N ASP A 409 0.83 -27.00 -17.03
CA ASP A 409 -0.27 -26.83 -17.96
C ASP A 409 -1.30 -27.98 -17.86
N ASP A 410 -2.52 -27.61 -17.45
CA ASP A 410 -3.77 -28.20 -17.95
C ASP A 410 -4.71 -27.08 -18.47
N ASP A 411 -4.31 -25.80 -18.46
CA ASP A 411 -5.28 -24.69 -18.47
C ASP A 411 -4.78 -23.36 -19.06
N VAL A 412 -3.59 -23.32 -19.65
CA VAL A 412 -3.12 -22.18 -20.44
C VAL A 412 -2.99 -22.62 -21.89
N ARG A 413 -3.99 -22.30 -22.70
CA ARG A 413 -3.80 -22.17 -24.15
C ARG A 413 -2.82 -21.01 -24.42
N LEU A 414 -1.53 -21.22 -24.17
CA LEU A 414 -0.43 -20.40 -24.68
C LEU A 414 -0.32 -20.67 -26.20
N ARG A 415 -1.28 -20.16 -26.96
CA ARG A 415 -1.15 -20.06 -28.43
C ARG A 415 -0.95 -18.59 -28.77
N GLY A 416 0.21 -18.25 -29.31
CA GLY A 416 0.28 -17.08 -30.19
C GLY A 416 1.62 -16.42 -30.49
N HIS A 417 2.62 -16.40 -29.61
CA HIS A 417 3.76 -15.48 -29.81
C HIS A 417 5.16 -16.02 -29.46
N LEU A 418 5.40 -17.31 -29.70
CA LEU A 418 6.75 -17.86 -29.76
C LEU A 418 6.96 -18.54 -31.12
N LEU A 419 7.16 -17.71 -32.15
CA LEU A 419 7.90 -18.02 -33.37
C LEU A 419 8.77 -16.83 -33.73
#